data_AF-D5EUN3-F1
#
_entry.id   AF-D5EUN3-F1
#
_cell.length_a   1.000
_cell.length_b   1.000
_cell.length_c   1.000
_cell.angle_alpha   90.00
_cell.angle_beta   90.00
_cell.angle_gamma   90.00
#
_symmetry.space_group_name_H-M   'P 1'
#
loop_
_entity.id
_entity.type
_entity.pdbx_description
1 polymer ?
#
loop_
_entity_poly.entity_id
_entity_poly.type
_entity_poly.pdbx_seq_one_letter_code
_entity_poly.pdbx_strand_id
1 'polypeptide(L)'
;MQAQEILPLIQTQWGQAAPYNMFCPKESLAGPNSLAGCGALAMAQVMRYLQEPSVSPKGEKYQWDLMPQRPSTPEEARAIARLVTDCGVNAFTAYGKNSSGTNPFNVLCAMKKCFGLNPYIYIIMREQYPGDEGRRLWRRLIMDELQGGRPVMMIGSLLNGDKNLGHIFIIDGVRGSRVHVNFGWDGKGDGYYALDDLGGFNINQSAIIGIGKADYVPESKVVKTEHAGQLAELLPQNEWKQIRHLRVSGPLDKSDFKVLQQMAQMDRFVGKGGDLHTLDLSDAEVEYLPDSALCATQTLFYVRLPKKLKQIGRDAFNTCIMLNEVDIPSSVWRIRKGAFNFCPNLLSIHIPEGVRNILSGTFCGCKNLTEVTLPESIDTLGAGVFENCTLLERLYIPASTHQIGVDLVKGCPNLREVIIDPANMEFAFRDGKIVGLTKRAQEQLGQISLPSVDPKNFNQIGTRRVRKVKAVKRNGKWVEVK
;
A
#
# COMPACT_ATOMS: atom_id res chain seq x y z
N MET A 1 4.33 31.43 13.53
CA MET A 1 5.44 30.79 14.26
C MET A 1 6.58 30.60 13.29
N GLN A 2 7.76 31.14 13.58
CA GLN A 2 8.99 30.69 12.89
C GLN A 2 9.15 29.21 13.25
N ALA A 3 9.24 28.34 12.24
CA ALA A 3 9.50 26.94 12.48
C ALA A 3 10.83 26.82 13.23
N GLN A 4 10.87 26.03 14.29
CA GLN A 4 12.11 25.68 14.97
C GLN A 4 13.11 25.17 13.93
N GLU A 5 14.38 25.57 14.02
CA GLU A 5 15.41 25.05 13.13
C GLU A 5 15.56 23.55 13.40
N ILE A 6 15.51 22.76 12.33
CA ILE A 6 15.65 21.29 12.37
C ILE A 6 16.85 20.99 11.50
N LEU A 7 17.94 20.53 12.12
CA LEU A 7 19.11 20.07 11.39
C LEU A 7 18.73 18.86 10.52
N PRO A 8 19.42 18.64 9.38
CA PRO A 8 19.15 17.49 8.52
C PRO A 8 19.13 16.18 9.33
N LEU A 9 18.01 15.47 9.31
CA LEU A 9 17.83 14.22 10.06
C LEU A 9 18.71 13.12 9.45
N ILE A 10 18.86 13.11 8.12
CA ILE A 10 19.62 12.10 7.39
C ILE A 10 21.01 12.63 7.10
N GLN A 11 22.00 11.94 7.66
CA GLN A 11 23.40 12.29 7.51
C GLN A 11 24.04 11.60 6.30
N THR A 12 23.43 10.56 5.73
CA THR A 12 23.99 9.82 4.60
C THR A 12 24.08 10.67 3.34
N GLN A 13 25.14 10.48 2.58
CA GLN A 13 25.35 11.14 1.29
C GLN A 13 25.55 10.07 0.22
N TRP A 14 24.54 9.21 0.07
CA TRP A 14 24.60 8.07 -0.83
C TRP A 14 24.18 8.47 -2.26
N GLY A 15 24.56 7.62 -3.23
CA GLY A 15 24.33 7.83 -4.66
C GLY A 15 23.70 6.62 -5.33
N GLN A 16 23.39 6.74 -6.63
CA GLN A 16 22.74 5.66 -7.39
C GLN A 16 23.71 4.78 -8.18
N ALA A 17 24.96 5.19 -8.32
CA ALA A 17 26.00 4.49 -9.08
C ALA A 17 26.89 3.66 -8.13
N ALA A 18 28.08 3.27 -8.59
CA ALA A 18 29.05 2.58 -7.74
C ALA A 18 29.43 3.46 -6.54
N PRO A 19 29.58 2.90 -5.33
CA PRO A 19 29.49 1.47 -5.02
C PRO A 19 28.08 0.94 -4.71
N TYR A 20 27.07 1.80 -4.60
CA TYR A 20 25.73 1.48 -4.10
C TYR A 20 24.94 0.52 -5.01
N ASN A 21 25.23 0.49 -6.31
CA ASN A 21 24.56 -0.37 -7.28
C ASN A 21 25.27 -1.71 -7.56
N MET A 22 26.24 -2.10 -6.73
CA MET A 22 27.08 -3.29 -6.96
C MET A 22 26.28 -4.58 -7.20
N PHE A 23 25.11 -4.73 -6.55
CA PHE A 23 24.25 -5.90 -6.70
C PHE A 23 23.02 -5.65 -7.59
N CYS A 24 22.90 -4.48 -8.21
CA CYS A 24 21.84 -4.21 -9.17
C CYS A 24 22.06 -5.00 -10.48
N PRO A 25 20.99 -5.37 -11.22
CA PRO A 25 21.11 -6.13 -12.47
C PRO A 25 22.03 -5.45 -13.50
N LYS A 26 22.72 -6.27 -14.30
CA LYS A 26 23.48 -5.80 -15.46
C LYS A 26 22.65 -5.92 -16.73
N GLU A 27 22.76 -4.94 -17.63
CA GLU A 27 22.11 -5.00 -18.95
C GLU A 27 22.74 -6.05 -19.88
N SER A 28 24.02 -6.37 -19.66
CA SER A 28 24.72 -7.44 -20.36
C SER A 28 25.81 -8.04 -19.47
N LEU A 29 26.26 -9.25 -19.78
CA LEU A 29 27.29 -9.97 -19.00
C LEU A 29 28.57 -9.14 -18.78
N ALA A 30 28.97 -8.34 -19.77
CA ALA A 30 30.15 -7.46 -19.73
C ALA A 30 29.83 -6.00 -19.40
N GLY A 31 28.55 -5.63 -19.27
CA GLY A 31 28.12 -4.26 -19.05
C GLY A 31 28.23 -3.81 -17.59
N PRO A 32 28.17 -2.48 -17.33
CA PRO A 32 28.09 -1.97 -15.97
C PRO A 32 26.77 -2.39 -15.31
N ASN A 33 26.74 -2.37 -13.98
CA ASN A 33 25.50 -2.50 -13.23
C ASN A 33 24.56 -1.32 -13.56
N SER A 34 23.26 -1.61 -13.62
CA SER A 34 22.22 -0.58 -13.72
C SER A 34 22.29 0.37 -12.53
N LEU A 35 21.77 1.59 -12.67
CA LEU A 35 21.63 2.49 -11.52
C LEU A 35 20.68 1.88 -10.48
N ALA A 36 20.89 2.18 -9.20
CA ALA A 36 20.03 1.70 -8.12
C ALA A 36 18.57 2.20 -8.24
N GLY A 37 18.40 3.41 -8.77
CA GLY A 37 17.11 4.10 -8.83
C GLY A 37 16.86 4.97 -7.60
N CYS A 38 16.26 6.14 -7.84
CA CYS A 38 16.06 7.16 -6.82
C CYS A 38 15.13 6.70 -5.67
N GLY A 39 14.05 5.97 -5.99
CA GLY A 39 13.13 5.43 -4.97
C GLY A 39 13.80 4.41 -4.05
N ALA A 40 14.63 3.52 -4.61
CA ALA A 40 15.37 2.52 -3.83
C ALA A 40 16.39 3.18 -2.90
N LEU A 41 17.13 4.17 -3.41
CA LEU A 41 18.13 4.90 -2.65
C LEU A 41 17.50 5.75 -1.54
N ALA A 42 16.42 6.48 -1.84
CA ALA A 42 15.73 7.29 -0.86
C ALA A 42 15.14 6.43 0.28
N MET A 43 14.55 5.27 -0.07
CA MET A 43 14.09 4.30 0.91
C MET A 43 15.25 3.79 1.79
N ALA A 44 16.37 3.38 1.19
CA ALA A 44 17.54 2.90 1.94
C ALA A 44 18.11 3.93 2.92
N GLN A 45 18.20 5.21 2.52
CA GLN A 45 18.68 6.28 3.40
C GLN A 45 17.74 6.53 4.59
N VAL A 46 16.42 6.52 4.34
CA VAL A 46 15.40 6.63 5.39
C VAL A 46 15.46 5.46 6.37
N MET A 47 15.58 4.24 5.86
CA MET A 47 15.68 3.03 6.69
C MET A 47 16.96 2.99 7.51
N ARG A 48 18.07 3.48 6.94
CA ARG A 48 19.32 3.66 7.67
C ARG A 48 19.19 4.66 8.81
N TYR A 49 18.46 5.75 8.61
CA TYR A 49 18.15 6.72 9.67
C TYR A 49 17.32 6.09 10.79
N LEU A 50 16.26 5.34 10.44
CA LEU A 50 15.42 4.63 11.42
C LEU A 50 16.14 3.46 12.10
N GLN A 51 17.16 2.89 11.43
CA GLN A 51 17.79 1.61 11.76
C GLN A 51 16.79 0.45 11.79
N GLU A 52 15.88 0.43 10.82
CA GLU A 52 14.78 -0.53 10.74
C GLU A 52 14.48 -0.92 9.28
N PRO A 53 14.17 -2.21 9.00
CA PRO A 53 14.04 -3.36 9.91
C PRO A 53 15.38 -3.97 10.33
N SER A 54 15.42 -4.74 11.42
CA SER A 54 16.64 -5.46 11.83
C SER A 54 17.03 -6.60 10.86
N VAL A 55 16.06 -7.11 10.10
CA VAL A 55 16.24 -8.21 9.14
C VAL A 55 15.68 -7.83 7.77
N SER A 56 16.35 -8.27 6.72
CA SER A 56 15.89 -8.14 5.34
C SER A 56 14.65 -8.99 5.08
N PRO A 57 13.93 -8.75 3.97
CA PRO A 57 12.83 -9.61 3.52
C PRO A 57 13.25 -11.07 3.29
N LYS A 58 14.55 -11.35 3.18
CA LYS A 58 15.13 -12.70 3.04
C LYS A 58 15.60 -13.30 4.37
N GLY A 59 15.40 -12.62 5.49
CA GLY A 59 15.79 -13.06 6.83
C GLY A 59 17.26 -12.79 7.19
N GLU A 60 17.98 -11.97 6.41
CA GLU A 60 19.37 -11.62 6.68
C GLU A 60 19.46 -10.37 7.55
N LYS A 61 20.33 -10.35 8.57
CA LYS A 61 20.46 -9.17 9.45
C LYS A 61 21.11 -7.99 8.72
N TYR A 62 20.53 -6.81 8.84
CA TYR A 62 21.20 -5.57 8.47
C TYR A 62 22.19 -5.16 9.56
N GLN A 63 23.42 -4.84 9.15
CA GLN A 63 24.48 -4.35 10.04
C GLN A 63 24.55 -2.83 9.90
N TRP A 64 23.68 -2.12 10.63
CA TRP A 64 23.54 -0.67 10.52
C TRP A 64 24.83 0.10 10.82
N ASP A 65 25.65 -0.42 11.72
CA ASP A 65 26.95 0.16 12.08
C ASP A 65 27.96 0.15 10.92
N LEU A 66 27.79 -0.76 9.94
CA LEU A 66 28.61 -0.81 8.72
C LEU A 66 28.08 0.09 7.60
N MET A 67 27.11 0.94 7.87
CA MET A 67 26.50 1.81 6.86
C MET A 67 26.75 3.28 7.22
N PRO A 68 27.99 3.79 7.08
CA PRO A 68 28.34 5.16 7.43
C PRO A 68 27.72 6.18 6.45
N GLN A 69 27.96 7.46 6.74
CA GLN A 69 27.56 8.57 5.87
C GLN A 69 28.05 8.39 4.42
N ARG A 70 29.31 7.95 4.25
CA ARG A 70 29.93 7.55 2.98
C ARG A 70 30.78 6.30 3.21
N PRO A 71 30.69 5.25 2.39
CA PRO A 71 31.52 4.06 2.54
C PRO A 71 32.98 4.38 2.22
N SER A 72 33.89 3.90 3.08
CA SER A 72 35.34 4.01 2.93
C SER A 72 36.00 2.64 2.72
N THR A 73 35.32 1.56 3.06
CA THR A 73 35.78 0.17 2.93
C THR A 73 34.89 -0.67 2.00
N PRO A 74 35.41 -1.74 1.40
CA PRO A 74 34.61 -2.69 0.62
C PRO A 74 33.47 -3.33 1.44
N GLU A 75 33.67 -3.55 2.73
CA GLU A 75 32.69 -4.13 3.64
C GLU A 75 31.50 -3.18 3.83
N GLU A 76 31.76 -1.90 4.11
CA GLU A 76 30.72 -0.85 4.21
C GLU A 76 29.97 -0.70 2.88
N ALA A 77 30.71 -0.65 1.77
CA ALA A 77 30.13 -0.57 0.43
C ALA A 77 29.16 -1.74 0.15
N ARG A 78 29.54 -2.98 0.51
CA ARG A 78 28.68 -4.16 0.34
C ARG A 78 27.46 -4.13 1.25
N ALA A 79 27.60 -3.67 2.50
CA ALA A 79 26.46 -3.54 3.42
C ALA A 79 25.40 -2.58 2.87
N ILE A 80 25.82 -1.39 2.41
CA ILE A 80 24.92 -0.39 1.82
C ILE A 80 24.32 -0.90 0.51
N ALA A 81 25.13 -1.46 -0.39
CA ALA A 81 24.65 -1.96 -1.68
C ALA A 81 23.61 -3.08 -1.54
N ARG A 82 23.72 -3.92 -0.50
CA ARG A 82 22.71 -4.95 -0.19
C ARG A 82 21.37 -4.31 0.17
N LEU A 83 21.36 -3.35 1.11
CA LEU A 83 20.15 -2.62 1.49
C LEU A 83 19.50 -1.92 0.29
N VAL A 84 20.30 -1.20 -0.50
CA VAL A 84 19.82 -0.48 -1.70
C VAL A 84 19.22 -1.44 -2.72
N THR A 85 19.83 -2.61 -2.91
CA THR A 85 19.32 -3.62 -3.84
C THR A 85 18.04 -4.28 -3.33
N ASP A 86 17.97 -4.62 -2.05
CA ASP A 86 16.75 -5.14 -1.44
C ASP A 86 15.62 -4.11 -1.58
N CYS A 87 15.92 -2.82 -1.37
CA CYS A 87 14.97 -1.73 -1.56
C CYS A 87 14.43 -1.70 -3.00
N GLY A 88 15.31 -1.73 -4.00
CA GLY A 88 14.89 -1.67 -5.40
C GLY A 88 14.15 -2.91 -5.88
N VAL A 89 14.54 -4.11 -5.44
CA VAL A 89 13.84 -5.36 -5.78
C VAL A 89 12.43 -5.36 -5.21
N ASN A 90 12.26 -5.03 -3.93
CA ASN A 90 10.94 -5.08 -3.27
C ASN A 90 10.02 -3.93 -3.70
N ALA A 91 10.58 -2.82 -4.19
CA ALA A 91 9.80 -1.74 -4.79
C ALA A 91 9.52 -1.96 -6.29
N PHE A 92 9.92 -3.09 -6.89
CA PHE A 92 9.76 -3.38 -8.32
C PHE A 92 10.40 -2.30 -9.22
N THR A 93 11.61 -1.86 -8.88
CA THR A 93 12.38 -0.91 -9.71
C THR A 93 12.58 -1.47 -11.11
N ALA A 94 12.21 -0.68 -12.12
CA ALA A 94 12.59 -0.91 -13.50
C ALA A 94 14.04 -0.46 -13.68
N TYR A 95 14.98 -1.42 -13.70
CA TYR A 95 16.41 -1.15 -13.76
C TYR A 95 16.88 -0.81 -15.18
N GLY A 96 17.73 0.21 -15.29
CA GLY A 96 18.44 0.56 -16.51
C GLY A 96 19.77 1.26 -16.24
N LYS A 97 20.67 1.23 -17.22
CA LYS A 97 22.02 1.83 -17.12
C LYS A 97 21.98 3.34 -16.93
N ASN A 98 21.09 4.02 -17.66
CA ASN A 98 21.01 5.49 -17.64
C ASN A 98 19.90 6.02 -16.73
N SER A 99 18.92 5.18 -16.41
CA SER A 99 17.80 5.53 -15.55
C SER A 99 17.20 4.26 -14.98
N SER A 100 16.96 4.28 -13.68
CA SER A 100 16.18 3.26 -12.97
C SER A 100 15.05 3.97 -12.24
N GLY A 101 13.82 3.50 -12.44
CA GLY A 101 12.62 4.18 -11.98
C GLY A 101 11.66 3.25 -11.25
N THR A 102 10.92 3.82 -10.31
CA THR A 102 9.98 3.07 -9.47
C THR A 102 8.71 3.88 -9.27
N ASN A 103 7.55 3.21 -9.29
CA ASN A 103 6.29 3.84 -8.91
C ASN A 103 6.33 4.20 -7.40
N PRO A 104 6.02 5.46 -7.00
CA PRO A 104 5.99 5.86 -5.58
C PRO A 104 5.10 4.98 -4.70
N PHE A 105 3.99 4.44 -5.24
CA PHE A 105 3.13 3.52 -4.51
C PHE A 105 3.83 2.18 -4.21
N ASN A 106 4.71 1.70 -5.09
CA ASN A 106 5.49 0.49 -4.80
C ASN A 106 6.55 0.73 -3.73
N VAL A 107 7.13 1.94 -3.68
CA VAL A 107 8.06 2.35 -2.62
C VAL A 107 7.33 2.30 -1.27
N LEU A 108 6.18 2.95 -1.17
CA LEU A 108 5.33 2.89 0.02
C LEU A 108 4.96 1.44 0.39
N CYS A 109 4.54 0.62 -0.58
CA CYS A 109 4.24 -0.79 -0.36
C CYS A 109 5.40 -1.56 0.25
N ALA A 110 6.59 -1.41 -0.33
CA ALA A 110 7.77 -2.12 0.10
C ALA A 110 8.10 -1.76 1.56
N MET A 111 8.09 -0.47 1.88
CA MET A 111 8.30 0.04 3.25
C MET A 111 7.39 -0.65 4.27
N LYS A 112 6.10 -0.75 3.96
CA LYS A 112 5.10 -1.33 4.87
C LYS A 112 5.17 -2.87 4.92
N LYS A 113 5.09 -3.51 3.77
CA LYS A 113 4.88 -4.97 3.67
C LYS A 113 6.16 -5.78 3.74
N CYS A 114 7.19 -5.35 3.02
CA CYS A 114 8.43 -6.11 2.91
C CYS A 114 9.36 -5.79 4.07
N PHE A 115 9.32 -4.56 4.54
CA PHE A 115 10.23 -4.05 5.56
C PHE A 115 9.58 -3.74 6.91
N GLY A 116 8.26 -3.95 7.05
CA GLY A 116 7.57 -3.89 8.33
C GLY A 116 7.48 -2.51 8.97
N LEU A 117 7.63 -1.42 8.22
CA LEU A 117 7.38 -0.08 8.75
C LEU A 117 5.89 0.15 9.01
N ASN A 118 5.56 1.18 9.80
CA ASN A 118 4.22 1.40 10.31
C ASN A 118 3.10 1.49 9.24
N PRO A 119 1.84 1.15 9.60
CA PRO A 119 0.72 1.19 8.67
C PRO A 119 0.30 2.62 8.27
N TYR A 120 0.72 3.65 9.01
CA TYR A 120 0.34 5.05 8.80
C TYR A 120 1.19 5.78 7.75
N ILE A 121 2.03 5.07 7.00
CA ILE A 121 2.70 5.62 5.82
C ILE A 121 1.66 5.79 4.70
N TYR A 122 1.56 6.99 4.12
CA TYR A 122 0.68 7.32 2.99
C TYR A 122 1.27 8.38 2.07
N ILE A 123 0.67 8.53 0.88
CA ILE A 123 1.09 9.50 -0.14
C ILE A 123 0.06 10.61 -0.25
N ILE A 124 0.50 11.86 -0.12
CA ILE A 124 -0.29 13.06 -0.44
C ILE A 124 0.17 13.65 -1.78
N MET A 125 -0.76 14.17 -2.57
CA MET A 125 -0.44 14.75 -3.89
C MET A 125 -0.57 16.26 -3.85
N ARG A 126 0.41 17.01 -4.39
CA ARG A 126 0.41 18.48 -4.34
C ARG A 126 -0.82 19.08 -4.99
N GLU A 127 -1.31 18.50 -6.09
CA GLU A 127 -2.51 18.95 -6.82
C GLU A 127 -3.78 18.95 -5.97
N GLN A 128 -3.82 18.13 -4.91
CA GLN A 128 -4.92 18.04 -3.97
C GLN A 128 -5.05 19.30 -3.08
N TYR A 129 -4.02 20.16 -3.06
CA TYR A 129 -3.96 21.36 -2.21
C TYR A 129 -3.85 22.65 -3.04
N PRO A 130 -4.84 23.00 -3.88
CA PRO A 130 -4.77 24.18 -4.76
C PRO A 130 -4.90 25.51 -4.00
N GLY A 131 -4.50 26.61 -4.65
CA GLY A 131 -4.61 27.96 -4.09
C GLY A 131 -3.71 28.24 -2.89
N ASP A 132 -3.89 29.40 -2.26
CA ASP A 132 -3.06 29.85 -1.13
C ASP A 132 -3.29 29.06 0.15
N GLU A 133 -4.54 28.71 0.46
CA GLU A 133 -4.85 27.88 1.62
C GLU A 133 -4.26 26.48 1.47
N GLY A 134 -4.39 25.89 0.28
CA GLY A 134 -3.77 24.60 -0.03
C GLY A 134 -2.24 24.65 0.04
N ARG A 135 -1.59 25.69 -0.50
CA ARG A 135 -0.14 25.92 -0.32
C ARG A 135 0.27 25.91 1.16
N ARG A 136 -0.48 26.62 2.01
CA ARG A 136 -0.22 26.65 3.46
C ARG A 136 -0.42 25.30 4.12
N LEU A 137 -1.45 24.54 3.72
CA LEU A 137 -1.72 23.20 4.25
C LEU A 137 -0.65 22.18 3.81
N TRP A 138 -0.26 22.17 2.54
CA TRP A 138 0.84 21.37 2.01
C TRP A 138 2.14 21.60 2.77
N ARG A 139 2.48 22.88 2.98
CA ARG A 139 3.66 23.26 3.78
C ARG A 139 3.54 22.77 5.21
N ARG A 140 2.38 22.93 5.84
CA ARG A 140 2.15 22.47 7.22
C ARG A 140 2.35 20.96 7.33
N LEU A 141 1.76 20.17 6.42
CA LEU A 141 1.89 18.71 6.41
C LEU A 141 3.36 18.26 6.41
N ILE A 142 4.20 18.89 5.59
CA ILE A 142 5.63 18.55 5.51
C ILE A 142 6.37 18.99 6.77
N MET A 143 6.04 20.17 7.31
CA MET A 143 6.68 20.70 8.51
C MET A 143 6.33 19.90 9.76
N ASP A 144 5.08 19.43 9.89
CA ASP A 144 4.61 18.61 11.01
C ASP A 144 5.39 17.28 11.07
N GLU A 145 5.72 16.69 9.91
CA GLU A 145 6.56 15.49 9.82
C GLU A 145 7.98 15.76 10.31
N LEU A 146 8.61 16.82 9.79
CA LEU A 146 9.99 17.17 10.15
C LEU A 146 10.11 17.50 11.64
N GLN A 147 9.14 18.24 12.20
CA GLN A 147 9.08 18.55 13.63
C GLN A 147 8.95 17.30 14.49
N GLY A 148 8.25 16.29 13.98
CA GLY A 148 8.16 14.97 14.60
C GLY A 148 9.39 14.08 14.38
N GLY A 149 10.48 14.59 13.80
CA GLY A 149 11.69 13.83 13.52
C GLY A 149 11.54 12.81 12.39
N ARG A 150 10.57 13.01 11.48
CA ARG A 150 10.28 12.09 10.38
C ARG A 150 10.70 12.72 9.05
N PRO A 151 11.64 12.10 8.30
CA PRO A 151 11.97 12.55 6.95
C PRO A 151 10.78 12.31 6.01
N VAL A 152 10.64 13.17 5.02
CA VAL A 152 9.60 13.09 3.98
C VAL A 152 10.25 12.66 2.67
N MET A 153 9.72 11.62 2.02
CA MET A 153 10.16 11.29 0.66
C MET A 153 9.32 12.10 -0.32
N MET A 154 9.94 13.07 -0.97
CA MET A 154 9.33 13.92 -1.97
C MET A 154 9.49 13.32 -3.36
N ILE A 155 8.42 13.37 -4.13
CA ILE A 155 8.39 13.04 -5.54
C ILE A 155 8.10 14.32 -6.29
N GLY A 156 8.87 14.60 -7.32
CA GLY A 156 8.61 15.72 -8.20
C GLY A 156 9.24 15.49 -9.55
N SER A 157 8.77 16.23 -10.54
CA SER A 157 9.31 16.19 -11.88
C SER A 157 9.76 17.56 -12.34
N LEU A 158 10.76 17.57 -13.21
CA LEU A 158 11.19 18.76 -13.94
C LEU A 158 10.93 18.58 -15.44
N LEU A 159 10.64 19.69 -16.12
CA LEU A 159 10.58 19.73 -17.57
C LEU A 159 11.99 19.90 -18.13
N ASN A 160 12.38 19.00 -19.02
CA ASN A 160 13.59 19.11 -19.82
C ASN A 160 13.23 18.97 -21.30
N GLY A 161 12.95 20.10 -21.95
CA GLY A 161 12.24 20.12 -23.24
C GLY A 161 10.84 19.50 -23.08
N ASP A 162 10.50 18.54 -23.95
CA ASP A 162 9.22 17.81 -23.90
C ASP A 162 9.23 16.62 -22.93
N LYS A 163 10.36 16.33 -22.26
CA LYS A 163 10.48 15.17 -21.37
C LYS A 163 10.20 15.55 -19.92
N ASN A 164 9.31 14.79 -19.30
CA ASN A 164 9.03 14.86 -17.87
C ASN A 164 10.00 13.91 -17.12
N LEU A 165 10.98 14.47 -16.41
CA LEU A 165 11.96 13.70 -15.64
C LEU A 165 11.53 13.67 -14.17
N GLY A 166 10.92 12.56 -13.75
CA GLY A 166 10.54 12.34 -12.36
C GLY A 166 11.73 11.92 -11.49
N HIS A 167 11.75 12.38 -10.24
CA HIS A 167 12.76 12.04 -9.25
C HIS A 167 12.11 11.84 -7.87
N ILE A 168 12.69 10.97 -7.06
CA ILE A 168 12.32 10.75 -5.66
C ILE A 168 13.53 11.13 -4.80
N PHE A 169 13.34 12.06 -3.88
CA PHE A 169 14.37 12.60 -3.01
C PHE A 169 13.82 12.82 -1.60
N ILE A 170 14.67 13.21 -0.65
CA ILE A 170 14.28 13.31 0.75
C ILE A 170 14.29 14.77 1.19
N ILE A 171 13.27 15.16 1.95
CA ILE A 171 13.24 16.37 2.74
C ILE A 171 13.41 15.97 4.21
N ASP A 172 14.40 16.52 4.89
CA ASP A 172 14.80 16.04 6.22
C ASP A 172 15.28 17.15 7.17
N GLY A 173 15.06 18.42 6.85
CA GLY A 173 15.46 19.52 7.74
C GLY A 173 14.76 20.82 7.43
N VAL A 174 14.88 21.80 8.32
CA VAL A 174 14.25 23.11 8.21
C VAL A 174 15.21 24.19 8.70
N ARG A 175 15.41 25.23 7.89
CA ARG A 175 16.12 26.46 8.30
C ARG A 175 15.35 27.68 7.82
N GLY A 176 14.81 28.43 8.77
CA GLY A 176 13.93 29.57 8.47
C GLY A 176 12.71 29.15 7.65
N SER A 177 12.56 29.70 6.45
CA SER A 177 11.47 29.34 5.53
C SER A 177 11.82 28.23 4.52
N ARG A 178 13.03 27.67 4.59
CA ARG A 178 13.53 26.67 3.65
C ARG A 178 13.57 25.28 4.28
N VAL A 179 13.50 24.28 3.43
CA VAL A 179 13.63 22.86 3.80
C VAL A 179 14.96 22.32 3.29
N HIS A 180 15.61 21.46 4.06
CA HIS A 180 16.79 20.73 3.60
C HIS A 180 16.35 19.61 2.66
N VAL A 181 17.08 19.41 1.57
CA VAL A 181 16.83 18.40 0.56
C VAL A 181 18.09 17.54 0.37
N ASN A 182 17.91 16.22 0.40
CA ASN A 182 18.90 15.22 0.00
C ASN A 182 18.44 14.57 -1.32
N PHE A 183 19.15 14.83 -2.41
CA PHE A 183 18.79 14.36 -3.75
C PHE A 183 19.22 12.92 -4.04
N GLY A 184 20.04 12.31 -3.18
CA GLY A 184 20.60 10.97 -3.42
C GLY A 184 21.63 10.96 -4.56
N TRP A 185 22.43 12.02 -4.67
CA TRP A 185 23.49 12.18 -5.69
C TRP A 185 24.86 12.41 -5.04
N ASP A 186 25.22 11.59 -4.06
CA ASP A 186 26.53 11.67 -3.38
C ASP A 186 26.77 13.02 -2.67
N GLY A 187 25.68 13.61 -2.16
CA GLY A 187 25.67 14.95 -1.54
C GLY A 187 25.67 16.10 -2.55
N LYS A 188 25.76 15.83 -3.86
CA LYS A 188 25.77 16.90 -4.88
C LYS A 188 24.39 17.52 -4.99
N GLY A 189 24.31 18.81 -4.71
CA GLY A 189 23.08 19.58 -4.76
C GLY A 189 22.27 19.53 -3.46
N ASP A 190 22.68 18.75 -2.46
CA ASP A 190 21.99 18.75 -1.18
C ASP A 190 22.09 20.14 -0.52
N GLY A 191 21.03 20.58 0.16
CA GLY A 191 21.01 21.90 0.77
C GLY A 191 19.60 22.43 1.05
N TYR A 192 19.50 23.73 1.32
CA TYR A 192 18.24 24.37 1.73
C TYR A 192 17.51 25.06 0.58
N TYR A 193 16.31 24.57 0.28
CA TYR A 193 15.45 24.99 -0.82
C TYR A 193 14.14 25.62 -0.35
N ALA A 194 13.55 26.48 -1.19
CA ALA A 194 12.16 26.86 -0.98
C ALA A 194 11.26 25.67 -1.30
N LEU A 195 10.19 25.46 -0.54
CA LEU A 195 9.32 24.29 -0.76
C LEU A 195 8.59 24.33 -2.12
N ASP A 196 8.36 25.54 -2.64
CA ASP A 196 7.79 25.76 -3.98
C ASP A 196 8.87 25.75 -5.10
N ASP A 197 10.15 25.64 -4.74
CA ASP A 197 11.27 25.52 -5.67
C ASP A 197 12.34 24.52 -5.18
N LEU A 198 12.07 23.24 -5.41
CA LEU A 198 12.90 22.11 -4.98
C LEU A 198 13.94 21.75 -6.05
N GLY A 199 14.70 22.73 -6.51
CA GLY A 199 15.71 22.53 -7.56
C GLY A 199 15.08 22.21 -8.92
N GLY A 200 13.92 22.78 -9.22
CA GLY A 200 13.19 22.56 -10.47
C GLY A 200 12.20 21.39 -10.49
N PHE A 201 12.21 20.51 -9.47
CA PHE A 201 11.27 19.39 -9.35
C PHE A 201 9.89 19.83 -8.82
N ASN A 202 9.29 20.80 -9.50
CA ASN A 202 8.10 21.54 -9.02
C ASN A 202 6.79 21.06 -9.67
N ILE A 203 6.84 20.03 -10.52
CA ILE A 203 5.70 19.52 -11.29
C ILE A 203 5.29 18.13 -10.77
N ASN A 204 3.99 17.83 -10.80
CA ASN A 204 3.42 16.54 -10.35
C ASN A 204 3.91 16.10 -8.97
N GLN A 205 4.07 17.06 -8.06
CA GLN A 205 4.64 16.80 -6.75
C GLN A 205 3.73 15.88 -5.93
N SER A 206 4.34 14.96 -5.19
CA SER A 206 3.70 14.11 -4.19
C SER A 206 4.67 13.85 -3.05
N ALA A 207 4.18 13.53 -1.86
CA ALA A 207 5.03 13.26 -0.70
C ALA A 207 4.57 12.00 0.03
N ILE A 208 5.51 11.10 0.32
CA ILE A 208 5.32 9.99 1.25
C ILE A 208 5.62 10.50 2.65
N ILE A 209 4.62 10.45 3.53
CA ILE A 209 4.66 10.95 4.90
C ILE A 209 4.17 9.88 5.88
N GLY A 210 4.28 10.15 7.19
CA GLY A 210 3.97 9.17 8.24
C GLY A 210 5.08 8.12 8.39
N ILE A 211 6.28 8.40 7.88
CA ILE A 211 7.39 7.46 7.88
C ILE A 211 7.97 7.34 9.28
N GLY A 212 7.97 6.12 9.80
CA GLY A 212 8.43 5.81 11.14
C GLY A 212 8.56 4.31 11.36
N LYS A 213 9.08 3.95 12.53
CA LYS A 213 9.27 2.58 13.02
C LYS A 213 7.97 1.79 13.08
N ALA A 214 8.01 0.46 13.13
CA ALA A 214 6.81 -0.40 13.15
C ALA A 214 5.79 -0.03 14.24
N ASP A 215 6.26 0.45 15.39
CA ASP A 215 5.45 0.84 16.55
C ASP A 215 4.94 2.29 16.51
N TYR A 216 5.29 3.07 15.47
CA TYR A 216 4.82 4.43 15.33
C TYR A 216 3.30 4.48 15.14
N VAL A 217 2.66 5.32 15.96
CA VAL A 217 1.24 5.70 15.85
C VAL A 217 1.18 7.23 15.85
N PRO A 218 0.50 7.85 14.87
CA PRO A 218 0.37 9.31 14.84
C PRO A 218 -0.47 9.80 16.02
N GLU A 219 -0.13 10.98 16.51
CA GLU A 219 -0.96 11.68 17.49
C GLU A 219 -2.37 11.86 16.92
N SER A 220 -3.37 11.37 17.65
CA SER A 220 -4.74 11.28 17.20
C SER A 220 -5.67 12.01 18.14
N LYS A 221 -6.66 12.74 17.58
CA LYS A 221 -7.80 13.21 18.37
C LYS A 221 -8.56 11.98 18.86
N VAL A 222 -8.74 11.85 20.17
CA VAL A 222 -9.51 10.76 20.77
C VAL A 222 -10.89 11.27 21.15
N VAL A 223 -11.93 10.55 20.73
CA VAL A 223 -13.33 10.84 21.05
C VAL A 223 -14.00 9.57 21.58
N LYS A 224 -14.80 9.74 22.64
CA LYS A 224 -15.65 8.68 23.18
C LYS A 224 -17.09 9.15 23.13
N THR A 225 -17.94 8.40 22.44
CA THR A 225 -19.39 8.59 22.49
C THR A 225 -19.97 7.86 23.69
N GLU A 226 -20.92 8.48 24.37
CA GLU A 226 -21.70 7.86 25.45
C GLU A 226 -23.01 7.27 24.92
N HIS A 227 -23.52 7.81 23.82
CA HIS A 227 -24.68 7.30 23.09
C HIS A 227 -24.49 7.49 21.58
N ALA A 228 -25.19 6.69 20.77
CA ALA A 228 -25.12 6.79 19.32
C ALA A 228 -25.75 8.11 18.82
N GLY A 229 -25.18 8.69 17.77
CA GLY A 229 -25.57 9.97 17.18
C GLY A 229 -24.88 11.20 17.78
N GLN A 230 -24.00 11.02 18.76
CA GLN A 230 -23.35 12.11 19.50
C GLN A 230 -22.17 12.75 18.76
N LEU A 231 -21.64 12.14 17.71
CA LEU A 231 -20.35 12.53 17.16
C LEU A 231 -20.33 13.96 16.59
N ALA A 232 -21.46 14.43 16.05
CA ALA A 232 -21.59 15.80 15.53
C ALA A 232 -21.42 16.87 16.62
N GLU A 233 -21.80 16.57 17.86
CA GLU A 233 -21.64 17.47 19.01
C GLU A 233 -20.19 17.49 19.50
N LEU A 234 -19.53 16.32 19.48
CA LEU A 234 -18.16 16.15 19.95
C LEU A 234 -17.11 16.64 18.93
N LEU A 235 -17.48 16.68 17.66
CA LEU A 235 -16.63 17.09 16.55
C LEU A 235 -17.32 18.18 15.73
N PRO A 236 -17.29 19.44 16.18
CA PRO A 236 -17.90 20.54 15.45
C PRO A 236 -17.14 20.80 14.14
N GLN A 237 -17.88 21.18 13.09
CA GLN A 237 -17.38 21.23 11.72
C GLN A 237 -16.17 22.18 11.50
N ASN A 238 -16.06 23.23 12.29
CA ASN A 238 -14.94 24.18 12.26
C ASN A 238 -13.58 23.55 12.66
N GLU A 239 -13.58 22.40 13.34
CA GLU A 239 -12.37 21.70 13.75
C GLU A 239 -11.89 20.65 12.74
N TRP A 240 -12.76 20.19 11.82
CA TRP A 240 -12.48 19.01 10.99
C TRP A 240 -11.21 19.11 10.14
N LYS A 241 -10.86 20.31 9.65
CA LYS A 241 -9.62 20.56 8.89
C LYS A 241 -8.33 20.40 9.70
N GLN A 242 -8.43 20.34 11.03
CA GLN A 242 -7.30 20.19 11.94
C GLN A 242 -7.14 18.74 12.41
N ILE A 243 -8.15 17.88 12.19
CA ILE A 243 -8.18 16.51 12.67
C ILE A 243 -7.88 15.56 11.51
N ARG A 244 -6.62 15.11 11.45
CA ARG A 244 -6.15 14.15 10.42
C ARG A 244 -6.19 12.71 10.89
N HIS A 245 -6.01 12.51 12.19
CA HIS A 245 -6.00 11.20 12.82
C HIS A 245 -7.05 11.21 13.92
N LEU A 246 -8.05 10.35 13.78
CA LEU A 246 -9.18 10.27 14.71
C LEU A 246 -9.29 8.85 15.26
N ARG A 247 -9.42 8.75 16.58
CA ARG A 247 -9.81 7.52 17.26
C ARG A 247 -11.17 7.73 17.90
N VAL A 248 -12.14 6.89 17.57
CA VAL A 248 -13.50 6.92 18.13
C VAL A 248 -13.78 5.63 18.88
N SER A 249 -14.36 5.77 20.06
CA SER A 249 -14.83 4.66 20.90
C SER A 249 -16.27 4.90 21.35
N GLY A 250 -16.96 3.84 21.80
CA GLY A 250 -18.37 3.91 22.19
C GLY A 250 -19.35 3.58 21.06
N PRO A 251 -20.66 3.66 21.31
CA PRO A 251 -21.70 3.34 20.33
C PRO A 251 -21.76 4.38 19.20
N LEU A 252 -21.97 3.92 17.96
CA LEU A 252 -22.11 4.77 16.78
C LEU A 252 -23.31 4.33 15.94
N ASP A 253 -24.02 5.28 15.34
CA ASP A 253 -25.09 5.04 14.37
C ASP A 253 -24.76 5.62 12.98
N LYS A 254 -25.75 5.56 12.07
CA LYS A 254 -25.62 6.05 10.70
C LYS A 254 -25.31 7.55 10.61
N SER A 255 -25.78 8.37 11.56
CA SER A 255 -25.53 9.81 11.58
C SER A 255 -24.08 10.10 11.97
N ASP A 256 -23.50 9.33 12.89
CA ASP A 256 -22.07 9.42 13.22
C ASP A 256 -21.19 9.03 12.02
N PHE A 257 -21.54 7.95 11.30
CA PHE A 257 -20.83 7.58 10.07
C PHE A 257 -20.93 8.65 8.98
N LYS A 258 -22.04 9.40 8.91
CA LYS A 258 -22.16 10.54 8.00
C LYS A 258 -21.18 11.67 8.37
N VAL A 259 -20.97 11.94 9.67
CA VAL A 259 -19.95 12.89 10.13
C VAL A 259 -18.56 12.40 9.73
N LEU A 260 -18.21 11.14 10.04
CA LEU A 260 -16.92 10.55 9.69
C LEU A 260 -16.65 10.58 8.17
N GLN A 261 -17.67 10.26 7.38
CA GLN A 261 -17.62 10.34 5.93
C GLN A 261 -17.34 11.77 5.47
N GLN A 262 -18.04 12.77 5.99
CA GLN A 262 -17.84 14.18 5.63
C GLN A 262 -16.47 14.71 6.08
N MET A 263 -15.98 14.26 7.23
CA MET A 263 -14.62 14.55 7.68
C MET A 263 -13.56 14.02 6.72
N ALA A 264 -13.89 12.99 5.93
CA ALA A 264 -13.00 12.38 4.94
C ALA A 264 -13.37 12.70 3.46
N GLN A 265 -14.41 13.51 3.24
CA GLN A 265 -14.83 14.01 1.94
C GLN A 265 -14.48 15.49 1.84
N MET A 266 -13.32 15.80 1.24
CA MET A 266 -12.95 17.19 1.01
C MET A 266 -13.63 17.68 -0.27
N ASP A 267 -14.76 18.41 -0.18
CA ASP A 267 -15.33 19.16 -1.30
C ASP A 267 -14.47 20.41 -1.53
N ARG A 268 -13.59 20.32 -2.53
CA ARG A 268 -12.51 21.30 -2.76
C ARG A 268 -12.95 22.51 -3.58
N PHE A 269 -14.20 22.54 -4.06
CA PHE A 269 -14.76 23.71 -4.75
C PHE A 269 -15.51 24.63 -3.79
N VAL A 270 -16.16 24.05 -2.77
CA VAL A 270 -16.97 24.81 -1.79
C VAL A 270 -16.27 24.89 -0.41
N GLY A 271 -15.15 24.19 -0.24
CA GLY A 271 -14.38 24.16 1.01
C GLY A 271 -15.09 23.42 2.14
N LYS A 272 -16.04 22.53 1.82
CA LYS A 272 -16.83 21.76 2.78
C LYS A 272 -16.19 20.39 3.02
N GLY A 273 -16.23 19.93 4.27
CA GLY A 273 -15.66 18.64 4.70
C GLY A 273 -14.35 18.79 5.48
N GLY A 274 -13.73 17.66 5.82
CA GLY A 274 -12.49 17.60 6.60
C GLY A 274 -11.28 17.09 5.82
N ASP A 275 -10.16 16.95 6.52
CA ASP A 275 -8.87 16.42 6.01
C ASP A 275 -8.51 15.12 6.76
N LEU A 276 -9.53 14.30 7.09
CA LEU A 276 -9.33 13.08 7.87
C LEU A 276 -8.59 12.04 7.04
N HIS A 277 -7.42 11.64 7.51
CA HIS A 277 -6.49 10.71 6.87
C HIS A 277 -6.54 9.31 7.47
N THR A 278 -6.69 9.20 8.79
CA THR A 278 -6.74 7.90 9.47
C THR A 278 -7.87 7.86 10.47
N LEU A 279 -8.53 6.69 10.54
CA LEU A 279 -9.67 6.48 11.40
C LEU A 279 -9.51 5.16 12.16
N ASP A 280 -9.36 5.24 13.48
CA ASP A 280 -9.35 4.08 14.37
C ASP A 280 -10.70 3.95 15.07
N LEU A 281 -11.48 2.94 14.68
CA LEU A 281 -12.76 2.56 15.29
C LEU A 281 -12.64 1.28 16.11
N SER A 282 -11.43 0.80 16.42
CA SER A 282 -11.23 -0.53 17.02
C SER A 282 -11.99 -0.74 18.33
N ASP A 283 -12.22 0.34 19.08
CA ASP A 283 -12.94 0.34 20.35
C ASP A 283 -14.36 0.93 20.23
N ALA A 284 -14.88 1.08 19.01
CA ALA A 284 -16.28 1.44 18.77
C ALA A 284 -17.21 0.22 18.91
N GLU A 285 -18.43 0.45 19.39
CA GLU A 285 -19.44 -0.60 19.63
C GLU A 285 -20.36 -0.79 18.41
N VAL A 286 -19.75 -1.15 17.28
CA VAL A 286 -20.46 -1.31 16.00
C VAL A 286 -20.35 -2.76 15.53
N GLU A 287 -21.47 -3.47 15.50
CA GLU A 287 -21.52 -4.84 14.96
C GLU A 287 -21.76 -4.88 13.44
N TYR A 288 -22.35 -3.83 12.87
CA TYR A 288 -22.69 -3.74 11.46
C TYR A 288 -22.28 -2.37 10.91
N LEU A 289 -21.31 -2.35 10.00
CA LEU A 289 -20.93 -1.12 9.32
C LEU A 289 -22.06 -0.76 8.35
N PRO A 290 -22.63 0.45 8.40
CA PRO A 290 -23.73 0.83 7.52
C PRO A 290 -23.38 0.73 6.04
N ASP A 291 -24.42 0.57 5.22
CA ASP A 291 -24.27 0.70 3.77
C ASP A 291 -23.77 2.12 3.45
N SER A 292 -22.77 2.21 2.57
CA SER A 292 -22.12 3.46 2.16
C SER A 292 -21.48 4.27 3.31
N ALA A 293 -21.17 3.65 4.46
CA ALA A 293 -20.70 4.33 5.67
C ALA A 293 -19.56 5.33 5.48
N LEU A 294 -18.59 5.01 4.62
CA LEU A 294 -17.41 5.82 4.31
C LEU A 294 -17.21 5.91 2.79
N CYS A 295 -18.29 5.87 2.00
CA CYS A 295 -18.14 5.88 0.54
C CYS A 295 -17.64 7.23 0.02
N ALA A 296 -16.98 7.21 -1.14
CA ALA A 296 -16.49 8.37 -1.88
C ALA A 296 -15.57 9.31 -1.08
N THR A 297 -14.89 8.80 -0.05
CA THR A 297 -13.90 9.57 0.71
C THR A 297 -12.66 9.84 -0.14
N GLN A 298 -12.08 11.03 0.00
CA GLN A 298 -10.98 11.53 -0.83
C GLN A 298 -9.69 11.77 -0.05
N THR A 299 -9.73 11.66 1.28
CA THR A 299 -8.56 11.90 2.13
C THR A 299 -8.25 10.71 3.03
N LEU A 300 -9.17 9.76 3.20
CA LEU A 300 -8.99 8.61 4.10
C LEU A 300 -8.04 7.55 3.50
N PHE A 301 -6.92 7.31 4.19
CA PHE A 301 -5.85 6.41 3.78
C PHE A 301 -5.84 5.07 4.51
N TYR A 302 -6.18 5.08 5.79
CA TYR A 302 -6.12 3.91 6.66
C TYR A 302 -7.29 3.89 7.63
N VAL A 303 -7.92 2.73 7.76
CA VAL A 303 -9.04 2.53 8.67
C VAL A 303 -8.85 1.27 9.48
N ARG A 304 -8.94 1.39 10.80
CA ARG A 304 -9.06 0.24 11.69
C ARG A 304 -10.52 0.05 12.06
N LEU A 305 -11.11 -1.07 11.63
CA LEU A 305 -12.52 -1.34 11.85
C LEU A 305 -12.82 -1.83 13.29
N PRO A 306 -14.07 -1.70 13.77
CA PRO A 306 -14.47 -2.10 15.13
C PRO A 306 -14.24 -3.57 15.45
N LYS A 307 -13.59 -3.90 16.57
CA LYS A 307 -13.24 -5.30 16.94
C LYS A 307 -14.45 -6.25 17.03
N LYS A 308 -15.66 -5.74 17.26
CA LYS A 308 -16.91 -6.52 17.34
C LYS A 308 -17.67 -6.57 16.01
N LEU A 309 -17.11 -6.03 14.94
CA LEU A 309 -17.77 -5.91 13.64
C LEU A 309 -18.02 -7.30 13.03
N LYS A 310 -19.28 -7.61 12.73
CA LYS A 310 -19.70 -8.87 12.10
C LYS A 310 -19.81 -8.74 10.58
N GLN A 311 -20.15 -7.54 10.09
CA GLN A 311 -20.45 -7.32 8.68
C GLN A 311 -20.03 -5.94 8.19
N ILE A 312 -19.42 -5.91 7.00
CA ILE A 312 -19.14 -4.68 6.24
C ILE A 312 -20.30 -4.40 5.28
N GLY A 313 -20.88 -3.21 5.37
CA GLY A 313 -22.04 -2.76 4.59
C GLY A 313 -21.81 -2.75 3.07
N ARG A 314 -22.91 -2.72 2.31
CA ARG A 314 -22.88 -2.56 0.84
C ARG A 314 -22.23 -1.22 0.53
N ASP A 315 -21.32 -1.20 -0.43
CA ASP A 315 -20.65 0.01 -0.90
C ASP A 315 -19.97 0.84 0.22
N ALA A 316 -19.65 0.24 1.37
CA ALA A 316 -19.22 0.94 2.58
C ALA A 316 -17.98 1.84 2.35
N PHE A 317 -17.07 1.41 1.49
CA PHE A 317 -15.88 2.14 1.04
C PHE A 317 -15.85 2.29 -0.48
N ASN A 318 -17.01 2.26 -1.16
CA ASN A 318 -17.03 2.41 -2.60
C ASN A 318 -16.43 3.77 -3.00
N THR A 319 -15.52 3.80 -3.97
CA THR A 319 -14.86 5.01 -4.50
C THR A 319 -14.00 5.75 -3.45
N CYS A 320 -13.44 5.04 -2.47
CA CYS A 320 -12.45 5.62 -1.56
C CYS A 320 -11.09 5.72 -2.27
N ILE A 321 -10.84 6.83 -2.96
CA ILE A 321 -9.73 6.95 -3.91
C ILE A 321 -8.34 6.96 -3.27
N MET A 322 -8.22 7.33 -1.99
CA MET A 322 -6.94 7.37 -1.27
C MET A 322 -6.76 6.18 -0.30
N LEU A 323 -7.76 5.31 -0.17
CA LEU A 323 -7.72 4.22 0.80
C LEU A 323 -6.68 3.18 0.38
N ASN A 324 -5.60 3.08 1.17
CA ASN A 324 -4.47 2.22 0.88
C ASN A 324 -4.56 0.87 1.63
N GLU A 325 -5.15 0.89 2.83
CA GLU A 325 -5.21 -0.26 3.73
C GLU A 325 -6.40 -0.16 4.69
N VAL A 326 -6.94 -1.32 5.06
CA VAL A 326 -8.03 -1.46 6.02
C VAL A 326 -7.76 -2.67 6.90
N ASP A 327 -7.74 -2.47 8.22
CA ASP A 327 -7.70 -3.57 9.18
C ASP A 327 -9.12 -4.11 9.35
N ILE A 328 -9.40 -5.26 8.72
CA ILE A 328 -10.64 -6.00 8.92
C ILE A 328 -10.46 -6.93 10.14
N PRO A 329 -11.31 -6.84 11.18
CA PRO A 329 -11.22 -7.70 12.34
C PRO A 329 -11.74 -9.11 12.04
N SER A 330 -11.19 -10.11 12.71
CA SER A 330 -11.53 -11.53 12.54
C SER A 330 -12.98 -11.89 12.90
N SER A 331 -13.71 -11.00 13.56
CA SER A 331 -15.15 -11.16 13.82
C SER A 331 -16.01 -10.99 12.57
N VAL A 332 -15.47 -10.40 11.49
CA VAL A 332 -16.20 -10.19 10.24
C VAL A 332 -16.40 -11.51 9.53
N TRP A 333 -17.66 -11.89 9.32
CA TRP A 333 -18.00 -13.10 8.55
C TRP A 333 -18.52 -12.78 7.15
N ARG A 334 -18.93 -11.53 6.89
CA ARG A 334 -19.51 -11.12 5.59
C ARG A 334 -19.08 -9.71 5.17
N ILE A 335 -18.59 -9.61 3.93
CA ILE A 335 -18.28 -8.37 3.22
C ILE A 335 -19.29 -8.23 2.07
N ARG A 336 -20.15 -7.20 2.15
CA ARG A 336 -21.27 -7.05 1.20
C ARG A 336 -20.84 -6.49 -0.16
N LYS A 337 -21.80 -6.52 -1.09
CA LYS A 337 -21.64 -6.10 -2.49
C LYS A 337 -20.93 -4.74 -2.55
N GLY A 338 -19.89 -4.66 -3.37
CA GLY A 338 -19.18 -3.41 -3.67
C GLY A 338 -18.48 -2.73 -2.49
N ALA A 339 -18.28 -3.42 -1.35
CA ALA A 339 -17.78 -2.78 -0.13
C ALA A 339 -16.48 -1.98 -0.31
N PHE A 340 -15.58 -2.39 -1.20
CA PHE A 340 -14.34 -1.66 -1.55
C PHE A 340 -14.24 -1.40 -3.06
N ASN A 341 -15.38 -1.29 -3.74
CA ASN A 341 -15.43 -1.06 -5.18
C ASN A 341 -14.74 0.27 -5.56
N PHE A 342 -14.02 0.30 -6.67
CA PHE A 342 -13.27 1.46 -7.15
C PHE A 342 -12.38 2.14 -6.09
N CYS A 343 -11.65 1.37 -5.29
CA CYS A 343 -10.56 1.86 -4.44
C CYS A 343 -9.21 1.68 -5.16
N PRO A 344 -8.84 2.52 -6.15
CA PRO A 344 -7.70 2.27 -7.04
C PRO A 344 -6.36 2.20 -6.30
N ASN A 345 -6.25 2.85 -5.15
CA ASN A 345 -5.04 2.88 -4.33
C ASN A 345 -5.02 1.81 -3.22
N LEU A 346 -6.01 0.91 -3.13
CA LEU A 346 -5.96 -0.20 -2.17
C LEU A 346 -4.88 -1.20 -2.61
N LEU A 347 -3.78 -1.30 -1.85
CA LEU A 347 -2.55 -2.00 -2.26
C LEU A 347 -2.55 -3.47 -1.83
N SER A 348 -3.13 -3.75 -0.67
CA SER A 348 -3.40 -5.09 -0.12
C SER A 348 -4.70 -5.04 0.62
N ILE A 349 -5.27 -6.22 0.80
CA ILE A 349 -6.24 -6.43 1.84
C ILE A 349 -5.95 -7.74 2.55
N HIS A 350 -5.84 -7.68 3.88
CA HIS A 350 -5.83 -8.86 4.71
C HIS A 350 -7.29 -9.27 4.96
N ILE A 351 -7.68 -10.42 4.41
CA ILE A 351 -8.99 -11.02 4.68
C ILE A 351 -8.79 -12.01 5.84
N PRO A 352 -9.26 -11.70 7.06
CA PRO A 352 -8.99 -12.54 8.21
C PRO A 352 -9.77 -13.85 8.15
N GLU A 353 -9.22 -14.89 8.80
CA GLU A 353 -9.94 -16.13 9.09
C GLU A 353 -11.29 -15.83 9.77
N GLY A 354 -12.34 -16.53 9.32
CA GLY A 354 -13.72 -16.31 9.76
C GLY A 354 -14.59 -15.62 8.71
N VAL A 355 -14.01 -14.89 7.75
CA VAL A 355 -14.75 -14.33 6.61
C VAL A 355 -15.27 -15.47 5.74
N ARG A 356 -16.60 -15.56 5.59
CA ARG A 356 -17.29 -16.59 4.79
C ARG A 356 -17.77 -16.08 3.45
N ASN A 357 -18.19 -14.81 3.37
CA ASN A 357 -18.79 -14.28 2.15
C ASN A 357 -18.11 -12.98 1.72
N ILE A 358 -17.58 -12.96 0.49
CA ILE A 358 -17.14 -11.76 -0.22
C ILE A 358 -18.06 -11.59 -1.43
N LEU A 359 -18.98 -10.64 -1.38
CA LEU A 359 -20.05 -10.53 -2.38
C LEU A 359 -19.60 -9.79 -3.65
N SER A 360 -20.50 -9.71 -4.63
CA SER A 360 -20.18 -9.24 -5.98
C SER A 360 -19.51 -7.86 -6.00
N GLY A 361 -18.48 -7.72 -6.84
CA GLY A 361 -17.77 -6.46 -7.07
C GLY A 361 -17.02 -5.89 -5.86
N THR A 362 -16.78 -6.68 -4.80
CA THR A 362 -16.21 -6.16 -3.55
C THR A 362 -14.90 -5.41 -3.75
N PHE A 363 -13.99 -5.89 -4.61
CA PHE A 363 -12.71 -5.25 -4.93
C PHE A 363 -12.63 -4.85 -6.41
N CYS A 364 -13.77 -4.68 -7.09
CA CYS A 364 -13.76 -4.31 -8.50
C CYS A 364 -13.06 -2.96 -8.67
N GLY A 365 -12.16 -2.85 -9.64
CA GLY A 365 -11.41 -1.61 -9.92
C GLY A 365 -10.36 -1.23 -8.88
N CYS A 366 -9.99 -2.12 -7.95
CA CYS A 366 -8.82 -1.94 -7.08
C CYS A 366 -7.52 -2.13 -7.88
N LYS A 367 -7.19 -1.15 -8.72
CA LYS A 367 -6.14 -1.24 -9.76
C LYS A 367 -4.76 -1.57 -9.20
N ASN A 368 -4.42 -1.05 -8.02
CA ASN A 368 -3.12 -1.26 -7.38
C ASN A 368 -3.07 -2.47 -6.43
N LEU A 369 -4.14 -3.27 -6.34
CA LEU A 369 -4.17 -4.46 -5.50
C LEU A 369 -3.26 -5.54 -6.11
N THR A 370 -2.10 -5.79 -5.50
CA THR A 370 -1.08 -6.71 -6.05
C THR A 370 -1.26 -8.16 -5.59
N GLU A 371 -1.76 -8.33 -4.37
CA GLU A 371 -1.90 -9.63 -3.71
C GLU A 371 -3.14 -9.64 -2.83
N VAL A 372 -3.82 -10.79 -2.81
CA VAL A 372 -4.93 -11.10 -1.92
C VAL A 372 -4.76 -12.53 -1.43
N THR A 373 -4.69 -12.70 -0.12
CA THR A 373 -4.76 -14.01 0.52
C THR A 373 -6.19 -14.25 0.96
N LEU A 374 -6.82 -15.30 0.43
CA LEU A 374 -8.15 -15.75 0.84
C LEU A 374 -8.02 -16.80 1.96
N PRO A 375 -8.71 -16.66 3.10
CA PRO A 375 -8.66 -17.62 4.19
C PRO A 375 -9.43 -18.91 3.87
N GLU A 376 -9.13 -20.00 4.58
CA GLU A 376 -9.82 -21.31 4.42
C GLU A 376 -11.26 -21.31 4.94
N SER A 377 -11.77 -20.16 5.40
CA SER A 377 -13.17 -19.97 5.79
C SER A 377 -14.07 -19.47 4.66
N ILE A 378 -13.52 -19.09 3.50
CA ILE A 378 -14.29 -18.49 2.40
C ILE A 378 -15.23 -19.53 1.79
N ASP A 379 -16.53 -19.28 1.90
CA ASP A 379 -17.59 -20.11 1.35
C ASP A 379 -18.10 -19.57 0.00
N THR A 380 -18.24 -18.24 -0.11
CA THR A 380 -18.80 -17.58 -1.29
C THR A 380 -17.91 -16.43 -1.76
N LEU A 381 -17.52 -16.48 -3.04
CA LEU A 381 -16.98 -15.37 -3.82
C LEU A 381 -18.02 -14.94 -4.85
N GLY A 382 -18.49 -13.69 -4.78
CA GLY A 382 -19.49 -13.15 -5.70
C GLY A 382 -18.99 -12.95 -7.13
N ALA A 383 -19.85 -12.40 -7.99
CA ALA A 383 -19.46 -12.07 -9.36
C ALA A 383 -18.48 -10.88 -9.38
N GLY A 384 -17.43 -10.96 -10.20
CA GLY A 384 -16.50 -9.85 -10.43
C GLY A 384 -15.79 -9.32 -9.19
N VAL A 385 -15.53 -10.14 -8.16
CA VAL A 385 -14.89 -9.68 -6.91
C VAL A 385 -13.59 -8.92 -7.18
N PHE A 386 -12.74 -9.42 -8.07
CA PHE A 386 -11.47 -8.81 -8.47
C PHE A 386 -11.50 -8.28 -9.91
N GLU A 387 -12.68 -7.96 -10.45
CA GLU A 387 -12.77 -7.42 -11.82
C GLU A 387 -11.94 -6.12 -11.92
N ASN A 388 -11.14 -5.98 -12.98
CA ASN A 388 -10.25 -4.84 -13.23
C ASN A 388 -9.20 -4.58 -12.12
N CYS A 389 -8.81 -5.59 -11.34
CA CYS A 389 -7.62 -5.52 -10.46
C CYS A 389 -6.34 -5.65 -11.31
N THR A 390 -5.89 -4.55 -11.90
CA THR A 390 -4.89 -4.59 -12.97
C THR A 390 -3.51 -5.05 -12.57
N LEU A 391 -3.11 -4.90 -11.30
CA LEU A 391 -1.82 -5.34 -10.78
C LEU A 391 -1.86 -6.68 -10.03
N LEU A 392 -3.03 -7.32 -9.88
CA LEU A 392 -3.15 -8.60 -9.18
C LEU A 392 -2.40 -9.69 -9.96
N GLU A 393 -1.42 -10.35 -9.34
CA GLU A 393 -0.55 -11.32 -10.02
C GLU A 393 -0.97 -12.78 -9.85
N ARG A 394 -1.44 -13.14 -8.65
CA ARG A 394 -1.79 -14.52 -8.29
C ARG A 394 -3.05 -14.53 -7.44
N LEU A 395 -3.84 -15.60 -7.59
CA LEU A 395 -5.01 -15.85 -6.75
C LEU A 395 -5.12 -17.34 -6.43
N TYR A 396 -5.26 -17.66 -5.14
CA TYR A 396 -5.60 -19.01 -4.67
C TYR A 396 -7.05 -19.03 -4.19
N ILE A 397 -7.82 -20.02 -4.65
CA ILE A 397 -9.19 -20.28 -4.22
C ILE A 397 -9.17 -21.45 -3.23
N PRO A 398 -9.50 -21.22 -1.95
CA PRO A 398 -9.35 -22.20 -0.86
C PRO A 398 -10.42 -23.30 -0.89
N ALA A 399 -10.16 -24.40 -0.20
CA ALA A 399 -10.94 -25.65 -0.24
C ALA A 399 -12.41 -25.48 0.17
N SER A 400 -12.70 -24.47 0.98
CA SER A 400 -14.03 -24.16 1.51
C SER A 400 -14.95 -23.44 0.52
N THR A 401 -14.48 -23.09 -0.68
CA THR A 401 -15.20 -22.16 -1.59
C THR A 401 -16.24 -22.89 -2.45
N HIS A 402 -17.46 -23.03 -1.94
CA HIS A 402 -18.59 -23.69 -2.63
C HIS A 402 -19.27 -22.82 -3.71
N GLN A 403 -19.07 -21.51 -3.69
CA GLN A 403 -19.70 -20.61 -4.66
C GLN A 403 -18.71 -19.62 -5.23
N ILE A 404 -18.52 -19.66 -6.54
CA ILE A 404 -17.68 -18.72 -7.29
C ILE A 404 -18.52 -18.05 -8.38
N GLY A 405 -18.68 -16.74 -8.27
CA GLY A 405 -19.37 -15.94 -9.27
C GLY A 405 -18.59 -15.79 -10.57
N VAL A 406 -19.32 -15.51 -11.64
CA VAL A 406 -18.75 -15.23 -12.97
C VAL A 406 -17.82 -14.01 -12.93
N ASP A 407 -16.90 -13.95 -13.90
CA ASP A 407 -16.00 -12.81 -14.12
C ASP A 407 -15.11 -12.45 -12.91
N LEU A 408 -14.87 -13.39 -11.97
CA LEU A 408 -14.13 -13.18 -10.72
C LEU A 408 -12.85 -12.33 -10.90
N VAL A 409 -12.10 -12.56 -11.97
CA VAL A 409 -10.81 -11.90 -12.30
C VAL A 409 -10.79 -11.27 -13.70
N LYS A 410 -11.96 -10.93 -14.26
CA LYS A 410 -12.05 -10.31 -15.58
C LYS A 410 -11.28 -8.97 -15.59
N GLY A 411 -10.57 -8.68 -16.67
CA GLY A 411 -9.80 -7.43 -16.77
C GLY A 411 -8.56 -7.34 -15.89
N CYS A 412 -8.00 -8.48 -15.44
CA CYS A 412 -6.71 -8.54 -14.71
C CYS A 412 -5.55 -8.89 -15.66
N PRO A 413 -4.93 -7.93 -16.37
CA PRO A 413 -3.87 -8.19 -17.34
C PRO A 413 -2.58 -8.75 -16.72
N ASN A 414 -2.25 -8.42 -15.47
CA ASN A 414 -1.04 -8.92 -14.81
C ASN A 414 -1.24 -10.22 -14.04
N LEU A 415 -2.46 -10.75 -13.98
CA LEU A 415 -2.70 -12.04 -13.36
C LEU A 415 -1.98 -13.12 -14.20
N ARG A 416 -1.08 -13.85 -13.55
CA ARG A 416 -0.23 -14.89 -14.17
C ARG A 416 -0.64 -16.28 -13.76
N GLU A 417 -1.21 -16.43 -12.57
CA GLU A 417 -1.57 -17.73 -12.01
C GLU A 417 -2.89 -17.67 -11.22
N VAL A 418 -3.76 -18.63 -11.47
CA VAL A 418 -4.92 -18.93 -10.60
C VAL A 418 -4.84 -20.39 -10.19
N ILE A 419 -4.91 -20.63 -8.89
CA ILE A 419 -4.88 -21.98 -8.31
C ILE A 419 -6.21 -22.23 -7.63
N ILE A 420 -6.92 -23.28 -8.05
CA ILE A 420 -8.17 -23.72 -7.42
C ILE A 420 -7.87 -24.96 -6.58
N ASP A 421 -8.28 -24.94 -5.30
CA ASP A 421 -8.13 -26.09 -4.42
C ASP A 421 -8.89 -27.32 -4.96
N PRO A 422 -8.35 -28.55 -4.82
CA PRO A 422 -8.98 -29.75 -5.35
C PRO A 422 -10.32 -30.07 -4.69
N ALA A 423 -10.63 -29.58 -3.48
CA ALA A 423 -11.96 -29.74 -2.91
C ALA A 423 -13.05 -29.07 -3.77
N ASN A 424 -12.67 -28.08 -4.58
CA ASN A 424 -13.55 -27.34 -5.48
C ASN A 424 -13.56 -27.90 -6.90
N MET A 425 -13.48 -29.23 -7.09
CA MET A 425 -13.52 -29.84 -8.45
C MET A 425 -14.83 -29.56 -9.21
N GLU A 426 -15.83 -28.97 -8.56
CA GLU A 426 -17.01 -28.46 -9.24
C GLU A 426 -16.73 -27.19 -10.06
N PHE A 427 -15.57 -26.55 -9.88
CA PHE A 427 -15.11 -25.41 -10.66
C PHE A 427 -13.80 -25.72 -11.39
N ALA A 428 -13.65 -25.15 -12.59
CA ALA A 428 -12.39 -25.18 -13.34
C ALA A 428 -12.13 -23.83 -14.02
N PHE A 429 -10.88 -23.57 -14.36
CA PHE A 429 -10.50 -22.37 -15.09
C PHE A 429 -10.35 -22.67 -16.58
N ARG A 430 -11.27 -22.16 -17.43
CA ARG A 430 -11.29 -22.38 -18.88
C ARG A 430 -11.44 -21.06 -19.63
N ASP A 431 -10.62 -20.86 -20.66
CA ASP A 431 -10.69 -19.68 -21.54
C ASP A 431 -10.74 -18.33 -20.81
N GLY A 432 -9.97 -18.21 -19.72
CA GLY A 432 -9.91 -16.99 -18.91
C GLY A 432 -11.07 -16.81 -17.92
N LYS A 433 -11.94 -17.81 -17.76
CA LYS A 433 -13.10 -17.76 -16.86
C LYS A 433 -13.12 -18.97 -15.92
N ILE A 434 -13.63 -18.75 -14.72
CA ILE A 434 -14.01 -19.86 -13.84
C ILE A 434 -15.39 -20.35 -14.29
N VAL A 435 -15.49 -21.64 -14.57
CA VAL A 435 -16.72 -22.29 -15.03
C VAL A 435 -17.04 -23.48 -14.15
N GLY A 436 -18.33 -23.68 -13.89
CA GLY A 436 -18.81 -24.89 -13.25
C GLY A 436 -18.61 -26.12 -14.14
N LEU A 437 -18.23 -27.25 -13.55
CA LEU A 437 -18.04 -28.52 -14.22
C LEU A 437 -19.28 -29.40 -14.13
N THR A 438 -19.54 -30.14 -15.20
CA THR A 438 -20.57 -31.19 -15.21
C THR A 438 -20.07 -32.43 -14.46
N LYS A 439 -21.00 -33.24 -13.93
CA LYS A 439 -20.70 -34.50 -13.22
C LYS A 439 -19.71 -35.41 -13.97
N ARG A 440 -19.89 -35.54 -15.29
CA ARG A 440 -18.99 -36.33 -16.15
C ARG A 440 -17.57 -35.75 -16.24
N ALA A 441 -17.42 -34.43 -16.26
CA ALA A 441 -16.10 -33.79 -16.28
C ALA A 441 -15.37 -33.93 -14.93
N GLN A 442 -16.12 -33.94 -13.82
CA GLN A 442 -15.59 -34.17 -12.47
C GLN A 442 -15.04 -35.59 -12.32
N GLU A 443 -15.78 -36.61 -12.78
CA GLU A 443 -15.37 -38.02 -12.72
C GLU A 443 -14.08 -38.29 -13.53
N GLN A 444 -13.87 -37.61 -14.65
CA GLN A 444 -12.67 -37.73 -15.49
C GLN A 444 -11.41 -37.09 -14.88
N LEU A 445 -11.55 -36.04 -14.07
CA LEU A 445 -10.43 -35.39 -13.39
C LEU A 445 -9.88 -36.25 -12.23
N GLY A 446 -10.74 -37.00 -11.54
CA GLY A 446 -10.36 -37.86 -10.42
C GLY A 446 -9.54 -39.10 -10.81
N GLN A 447 -9.49 -39.47 -12.09
CA GLN A 447 -8.83 -40.70 -12.56
C GLN A 447 -7.36 -40.53 -12.99
N ILE A 448 -6.82 -39.31 -12.95
CA ILE A 448 -5.46 -39.06 -13.44
C ILE A 448 -4.44 -39.38 -12.31
N SER A 449 -3.43 -40.23 -12.54
CA SER A 449 -2.33 -40.58 -11.60
C SER A 449 -1.07 -39.70 -11.79
N LEU A 450 -0.50 -39.14 -10.70
CA LEU A 450 0.59 -38.12 -10.74
C LEU A 450 1.97 -38.67 -10.32
N PRO A 451 3.09 -38.08 -10.81
CA PRO A 451 4.42 -38.17 -10.19
C PRO A 451 4.57 -37.22 -8.97
N SER A 452 5.45 -37.57 -8.03
CA SER A 452 5.62 -36.90 -6.73
C SER A 452 6.30 -35.53 -6.80
N VAL A 453 5.80 -34.54 -6.06
CA VAL A 453 6.46 -33.24 -5.81
C VAL A 453 6.77 -33.08 -4.31
N ASP A 454 7.95 -32.53 -3.99
CA ASP A 454 8.54 -32.39 -2.65
C ASP A 454 7.76 -31.37 -1.77
N PRO A 455 7.30 -31.73 -0.54
CA PRO A 455 6.43 -30.91 0.30
C PRO A 455 7.06 -29.72 1.05
N LYS A 456 8.35 -29.40 0.90
CA LYS A 456 9.04 -28.48 1.84
C LYS A 456 8.89 -26.95 1.62
N ASN A 457 8.16 -26.48 0.62
CA ASN A 457 8.04 -25.04 0.31
C ASN A 457 6.69 -24.37 0.67
N PHE A 458 5.81 -25.04 1.43
CA PHE A 458 4.53 -24.47 1.88
C PHE A 458 4.16 -25.03 3.26
N ASN A 459 4.81 -24.54 4.32
CA ASN A 459 4.34 -24.75 5.69
C ASN A 459 3.54 -23.48 6.07
N GLN A 460 2.28 -23.48 6.49
CA GLN A 460 1.46 -24.46 7.19
C GLN A 460 0.00 -24.35 6.72
N ILE A 461 -0.64 -25.49 6.42
CA ILE A 461 -2.01 -25.91 6.79
C ILE A 461 -2.32 -27.20 5.99
N GLY A 462 -2.67 -28.26 6.72
CA GLY A 462 -3.59 -29.32 6.27
C GLY A 462 -3.18 -30.20 5.09
N THR A 463 -2.50 -31.31 5.38
CA THR A 463 -2.19 -32.37 4.42
C THR A 463 -3.43 -33.10 3.86
N ARG A 464 -3.64 -33.05 2.52
CA ARG A 464 -4.07 -34.19 1.68
C ARG A 464 -3.46 -34.01 0.27
N ARG A 465 -2.75 -35.03 -0.24
CA ARG A 465 -2.23 -35.05 -1.62
C ARG A 465 -3.38 -35.26 -2.60
N VAL A 466 -3.88 -34.17 -3.20
CA VAL A 466 -4.81 -34.19 -4.35
C VAL A 466 -4.38 -33.10 -5.36
N ARG A 467 -4.69 -33.31 -6.65
CA ARG A 467 -4.28 -32.47 -7.78
C ARG A 467 -4.93 -31.08 -7.73
N LYS A 468 -4.15 -30.00 -7.57
CA LYS A 468 -4.63 -28.62 -7.70
C LYS A 468 -4.88 -28.29 -9.17
N VAL A 469 -6.01 -27.64 -9.49
CA VAL A 469 -6.23 -27.12 -10.85
C VAL A 469 -5.50 -25.79 -10.95
N LYS A 470 -4.51 -25.72 -11.84
CA LYS A 470 -3.69 -24.53 -12.02
C LYS A 470 -3.91 -23.95 -13.41
N ALA A 471 -4.18 -22.67 -13.51
CA ALA A 471 -4.12 -21.93 -14.76
C ALA A 471 -2.90 -21.02 -14.78
N VAL A 472 -2.17 -21.00 -15.88
CA VAL A 472 -1.03 -20.09 -16.08
C VAL A 472 -1.15 -19.33 -17.39
N LYS A 473 -0.79 -18.04 -17.35
CA LYS A 473 -0.79 -17.18 -18.53
C LYS A 473 0.47 -17.40 -19.36
N ARG A 474 0.34 -17.97 -20.56
CA ARG A 474 1.42 -18.22 -21.54
C ARG A 474 1.12 -17.48 -22.85
N ASN A 475 2.06 -16.68 -23.34
CA ASN A 475 1.91 -15.91 -24.59
C ASN A 475 0.58 -15.12 -24.69
N GLY A 476 0.17 -14.50 -23.58
CA GLY A 476 -1.07 -13.71 -23.50
C GLY A 476 -2.36 -14.52 -23.33
N LYS A 477 -2.32 -15.86 -23.41
CA LYS A 477 -3.49 -16.73 -23.24
C LYS A 477 -3.40 -17.54 -21.94
N TRP A 478 -4.54 -17.77 -21.31
CA TRP A 478 -4.63 -18.64 -20.14
C TRP A 478 -4.70 -20.10 -20.57
N VAL A 479 -3.87 -20.95 -19.97
CA VAL A 479 -3.82 -22.39 -20.23
C VAL A 479 -4.05 -23.15 -18.93
N GLU A 480 -5.00 -24.07 -18.93
CA GLU A 480 -5.26 -25.01 -17.84
C GLU A 480 -4.13 -26.06 -17.79
N VAL A 481 -3.54 -26.26 -16.61
CA VAL A 481 -2.48 -27.25 -16.33
C VAL A 481 -3.03 -28.23 -15.29
N LYS A 482 -3.12 -29.51 -15.69
CA LYS A 482 -3.70 -30.62 -14.91
C LYS A 482 -2.69 -31.41 -14.09
#